data_AF-A0A2J8WA98-F1
#
_entry.id   AF-A0A2J8WA98-F1
#
_cell.length_a   1.000
_cell.length_b   1.000
_cell.length_c   1.000
_cell.angle_alpha   90.00
_cell.angle_beta   90.00
_cell.angle_gamma   90.00
#
_symmetry.space_group_name_H-M   'P 1'
#
loop_
_entity.id
_entity.type
_entity.pdbx_description
1 polymer ?
#
loop_
_entity_poly.entity_id
_entity_poly.type
_entity_poly.pdbx_seq_one_letter_code
_entity_poly.pdbx_strand_id
1 'polypeptide(L)'
;MSFSLAPFLSPQSWPPPLPPAQSEIMKVVNLKQAILQAWKERWSDYQWAINMKKLFPKGATWDILNLAEALLEQAMIGPSPNPLILSYLKYAISSQMVSYSSVLTAISKFDDFSRDLCVQALLDIMDMFCDRLSCHGKAEECI
;
A
#
# COMPACT_ATOMS: atom_id res chain seq x y z
N MET A 1 63.59 12.85 17.98
CA MET A 1 62.45 13.10 18.89
C MET A 1 61.90 14.47 18.60
N SER A 2 60.73 14.56 17.95
CA SER A 2 59.91 15.77 17.94
C SER A 2 58.46 15.28 17.93
N PHE A 3 57.84 15.35 19.09
CA PHE A 3 56.42 15.12 19.28
C PHE A 3 55.66 16.31 18.70
N SER A 4 54.60 16.05 17.94
CA SER A 4 53.56 17.05 17.66
C SER A 4 52.23 16.46 18.13
N LEU A 5 51.61 17.14 19.09
CA LEU A 5 50.27 16.87 19.61
C LEU A 5 49.20 17.42 18.64
N ALA A 6 48.03 16.77 18.66
CA ALA A 6 46.89 16.88 17.75
C ALA A 6 46.11 18.22 17.79
N PRO A 7 45.09 18.37 16.92
CA PRO A 7 43.69 18.36 17.41
C PRO A 7 42.78 17.46 16.54
N PHE A 8 42.00 16.54 17.10
CA PHE A 8 40.63 16.70 17.65
C PHE A 8 39.56 17.19 16.65
N LEU A 9 38.66 16.26 16.31
CA LEU A 9 37.27 16.37 15.82
C LEU A 9 36.96 16.85 14.38
N SER A 10 36.34 15.93 13.61
CA SER A 10 35.01 16.19 13.06
C SER A 10 34.25 14.88 12.79
N PRO A 11 33.08 14.67 13.44
CA PRO A 11 32.12 13.64 13.11
C PRO A 11 31.09 14.20 12.09
N GLN A 12 31.10 13.71 10.85
CA GLN A 12 30.00 13.91 9.89
C GLN A 12 29.25 12.58 9.75
N SER A 13 28.11 12.41 10.42
CA SER A 13 26.78 12.97 10.12
C SER A 13 26.01 12.09 9.14
N TRP A 14 25.44 11.02 9.67
CA TRP A 14 24.25 10.43 9.09
C TRP A 14 23.34 9.99 10.25
N PRO A 15 22.12 10.51 10.38
CA PRO A 15 21.17 9.89 11.29
C PRO A 15 20.84 8.48 10.73
N PRO A 16 20.77 7.43 11.56
CA PRO A 16 20.13 6.19 11.12
C PRO A 16 18.71 6.52 10.64
N PRO A 17 18.18 5.83 9.61
CA PRO A 17 16.80 6.05 9.18
C PRO A 17 15.90 5.96 10.41
N LEU A 18 15.13 7.02 10.66
CA LEU A 18 14.19 7.05 11.78
C LEU A 18 13.31 5.81 11.65
N PRO A 19 13.20 4.95 12.67
CA PRO A 19 12.20 3.89 12.65
C PRO A 19 10.84 4.56 12.43
N PRO A 20 9.97 4.04 11.55
CA PRO A 20 8.65 4.62 11.33
C PRO A 20 7.99 4.81 12.69
N ALA A 21 7.39 5.98 12.91
CA ALA A 21 6.84 6.34 14.21
C ALA A 21 5.96 5.18 14.70
N GLN A 22 6.13 4.74 15.95
CA GLN A 22 5.41 3.57 16.49
C GLN A 22 3.88 3.67 16.31
N SER A 23 3.35 4.89 16.17
CA SER A 23 1.96 5.19 15.83
C SER A 23 1.55 4.82 14.39
N GLU A 24 2.45 4.87 13.41
CA GLU A 24 2.19 4.44 12.02
C GLU A 24 2.24 2.92 11.88
N ILE A 25 3.23 2.28 12.50
CA ILE A 25 3.34 0.82 12.55
C ILE A 25 2.07 0.21 13.16
N MET A 26 1.59 0.77 14.28
CA MET A 26 0.35 0.34 14.92
C MET A 26 -0.87 0.49 14.01
N LYS A 27 -0.95 1.56 13.22
CA LYS A 27 -2.06 1.78 12.28
C LYS A 27 -2.07 0.77 11.14
N VAL A 28 -0.90 0.42 10.59
CA VAL A 28 -0.77 -0.59 9.52
C VAL A 28 -1.09 -2.00 10.03
N VAL A 29 -0.63 -2.35 11.23
CA VAL A 29 -0.98 -3.64 11.88
C VAL A 29 -2.49 -3.74 12.11
N ASN A 30 -3.11 -2.68 12.63
CA ASN A 30 -4.57 -2.62 12.78
C ASN A 30 -5.31 -2.73 11.45
N LEU A 31 -4.75 -2.21 10.36
CA LEU A 31 -5.35 -2.29 9.04
C LEU A 31 -5.38 -3.73 8.49
N LYS A 32 -4.25 -4.44 8.52
CA LYS A 32 -4.17 -5.83 8.07
C LYS A 32 -5.11 -6.72 8.90
N GLN A 33 -5.19 -6.49 10.20
CA GLN A 33 -6.14 -7.18 11.09
C GLN A 33 -7.60 -6.89 10.72
N ALA A 34 -7.95 -5.64 10.43
CA ALA A 34 -9.29 -5.27 10.00
C ALA A 34 -9.69 -5.94 8.67
N ILE A 35 -8.76 -6.02 7.71
CA ILE A 35 -8.97 -6.73 6.43
C ILE A 35 -9.20 -8.22 6.69
N LEU A 36 -8.37 -8.85 7.51
CA LEU A 36 -8.50 -10.27 7.86
C LEU A 36 -9.79 -10.57 8.61
N GLN A 37 -10.22 -9.68 9.51
CA GLN A 37 -11.50 -9.80 10.20
C GLN A 37 -12.66 -9.73 9.21
N ALA A 38 -12.66 -8.74 8.32
CA ALA A 38 -13.70 -8.60 7.29
C ALA A 38 -13.75 -9.80 6.35
N TRP A 39 -12.59 -10.38 6.01
CA TRP A 39 -12.52 -11.61 5.22
C TRP A 39 -13.07 -12.81 5.99
N LYS A 40 -12.70 -12.97 7.27
CA LYS A 40 -13.17 -14.05 8.15
C LYS A 40 -14.69 -14.01 8.35
N GLU A 41 -15.24 -12.81 8.55
CA GLU A 41 -16.68 -12.59 8.74
C GLU A 41 -17.45 -12.49 7.41
N ARG A 42 -16.77 -12.62 6.26
CA ARG A 42 -17.36 -12.59 4.91
C ARG A 42 -18.24 -11.36 4.68
N TRP A 43 -17.78 -10.20 5.12
CA TRP A 43 -18.49 -8.94 4.93
C TRP A 43 -18.71 -8.65 3.44
N SER A 44 -19.82 -7.99 3.11
CA SER A 44 -20.00 -7.42 1.77
C SER A 44 -19.14 -6.16 1.59
N ASP A 45 -18.89 -5.76 0.34
CA ASP A 45 -18.09 -4.56 0.03
C ASP A 45 -18.61 -3.31 0.78
N TYR A 46 -19.93 -3.17 0.86
CA TYR A 46 -20.57 -2.08 1.59
C TYR A 46 -20.36 -2.16 3.11
N GLN A 47 -20.53 -3.35 3.70
CA GLN A 47 -20.29 -3.57 5.13
C GLN A 47 -18.83 -3.31 5.49
N TRP A 48 -17.91 -3.79 4.66
CA TRP A 48 -16.49 -3.51 4.79
C TRP A 48 -16.22 -2.01 4.77
N ALA A 49 -16.69 -1.29 3.76
CA ALA A 49 -16.45 0.14 3.64
C ALA A 49 -16.98 0.95 4.84
N ILE A 50 -18.16 0.61 5.37
CA ILE A 50 -18.71 1.25 6.58
C ILE A 50 -17.82 0.99 7.79
N ASN A 51 -17.46 -0.28 8.02
CA ASN A 51 -16.67 -0.64 9.20
C ASN A 51 -15.25 -0.08 9.13
N MET A 52 -14.64 -0.07 7.95
CA MET A 52 -13.36 0.61 7.73
C MET A 52 -13.47 2.09 8.10
N LYS A 53 -14.47 2.82 7.59
CA LYS A 53 -14.68 4.24 7.93
C LYS A 53 -14.90 4.49 9.42
N LYS A 54 -15.45 3.53 10.17
CA LYS A 54 -15.59 3.62 11.63
C LYS A 54 -14.26 3.45 12.35
N LEU A 55 -13.40 2.54 11.88
CA LEU A 55 -12.08 2.26 12.46
C LEU A 55 -11.08 3.40 12.21
N PHE A 56 -11.22 4.10 11.08
CA PHE A 56 -10.34 5.21 10.70
C PHE A 56 -11.15 6.50 10.47
N PRO A 57 -11.64 7.15 11.55
CA PRO A 57 -12.39 8.40 11.43
C PRO A 57 -11.52 9.53 10.87
N LYS A 58 -12.19 10.45 10.17
CA LYS A 58 -11.68 11.58 9.36
C LYS A 58 -10.35 12.17 9.90
N GLY A 59 -9.28 11.97 9.14
CA GLY A 59 -7.94 12.48 9.44
C GLY A 59 -6.81 11.64 8.85
N ALA A 60 -7.06 10.36 8.54
CA ALA A 60 -6.15 9.50 7.78
C ALA A 60 -6.58 9.42 6.31
N THR A 61 -5.71 9.80 5.39
CA THR A 61 -5.87 9.43 3.97
C THR A 61 -5.56 7.95 3.84
N TRP A 62 -6.44 7.16 3.23
CA TRP A 62 -6.24 5.71 3.09
C TRP A 62 -4.96 5.35 2.32
N ASP A 63 -4.51 6.23 1.43
CA ASP A 63 -3.22 6.13 0.73
C ASP A 63 -2.02 6.23 1.70
N ILE A 64 -2.10 7.06 2.74
CA ILE A 64 -1.07 7.15 3.80
C ILE A 64 -0.99 5.84 4.60
N LEU A 65 -2.10 5.10 4.68
CA LEU A 65 -2.14 3.80 5.33
C LEU A 65 -1.70 2.65 4.40
N ASN A 66 -1.29 2.95 3.17
CA ASN A 66 -0.96 1.96 2.13
C ASN A 66 -2.08 0.93 1.95
N LEU A 67 -3.35 1.37 1.96
CA LEU A 67 -4.51 0.47 1.87
C LEU A 67 -4.50 -0.41 0.61
N ALA A 68 -4.13 0.16 -0.53
CA ALA A 68 -4.03 -0.57 -1.80
C ALA A 68 -3.02 -1.73 -1.69
N GLU A 69 -1.82 -1.44 -1.17
CA GLU A 69 -0.78 -2.45 -0.95
C GLU A 69 -1.22 -3.50 0.06
N ALA A 70 -1.80 -3.11 1.19
CA ALA A 70 -2.27 -4.06 2.20
C ALA A 70 -3.38 -4.99 1.67
N LEU A 71 -4.32 -4.47 0.88
CA LEU A 71 -5.34 -5.29 0.23
C LEU A 71 -4.74 -6.24 -0.81
N LEU A 72 -3.82 -5.76 -1.64
CA LEU A 72 -3.17 -6.56 -2.68
C LEU A 72 -2.33 -7.68 -2.05
N GLU A 73 -1.48 -7.36 -1.08
CA GLU A 73 -0.68 -8.34 -0.35
C GLU A 73 -1.56 -9.44 0.26
N GLN A 74 -2.65 -9.07 0.95
CA GLN A 74 -3.55 -10.06 1.55
C GLN A 74 -4.33 -10.86 0.51
N ALA A 75 -4.64 -10.27 -0.64
CA ALA A 75 -5.28 -10.99 -1.74
C ALA A 75 -4.33 -12.04 -2.35
N MET A 76 -3.02 -11.79 -2.37
CA MET A 76 -2.02 -12.62 -3.06
C MET A 76 -1.28 -13.63 -2.14
N ILE A 77 -1.73 -13.88 -0.91
CA ILE A 77 -1.08 -14.87 -0.02
C ILE A 77 -1.23 -16.32 -0.52
N GLY A 78 -2.39 -16.69 -1.08
CA GLY A 78 -2.68 -18.05 -1.52
C GLY A 78 -2.29 -18.32 -2.98
N PRO A 79 -2.28 -19.58 -3.46
CA PRO A 79 -1.93 -19.90 -4.85
C PRO A 79 -2.84 -19.24 -5.88
N SER A 80 -4.07 -18.93 -5.49
CA SER A 80 -5.03 -18.13 -6.25
C SER A 80 -5.32 -16.82 -5.52
N PRO A 81 -5.56 -15.71 -6.22
CA PRO A 81 -5.94 -14.47 -5.58
C PRO A 81 -7.27 -14.63 -4.83
N ASN A 82 -7.38 -14.01 -3.66
CA ASN A 82 -8.59 -14.06 -2.83
C ASN A 82 -9.68 -13.15 -3.40
N PRO A 83 -10.79 -13.70 -3.93
CA PRO A 83 -11.79 -12.91 -4.67
C PRO A 83 -12.51 -11.89 -3.79
N LEU A 84 -12.66 -12.15 -2.49
CA LEU A 84 -13.32 -11.22 -1.57
C LEU A 84 -12.44 -10.01 -1.24
N ILE A 85 -11.13 -10.23 -1.06
CA ILE A 85 -10.21 -9.12 -0.80
C ILE A 85 -10.02 -8.30 -2.08
N LEU A 86 -10.01 -8.96 -3.25
CA LEU A 86 -10.05 -8.26 -4.54
C LEU A 86 -11.32 -7.43 -4.70
N SER A 87 -12.50 -7.90 -4.28
CA SER A 87 -13.73 -7.10 -4.38
C SER A 87 -13.65 -5.83 -3.52
N TYR A 88 -13.04 -5.90 -2.33
CA TYR A 88 -12.76 -4.72 -1.51
C TYR A 88 -11.83 -3.73 -2.20
N LEU A 89 -10.77 -4.21 -2.88
CA LEU A 89 -9.88 -3.35 -3.64
C LEU A 89 -10.59 -2.70 -4.83
N LYS A 90 -11.36 -3.46 -5.60
CA LYS A 90 -12.19 -2.94 -6.71
C LYS A 90 -13.17 -1.88 -6.22
N TYR A 91 -13.80 -2.11 -5.07
CA TYR A 91 -14.68 -1.15 -4.43
C TYR A 91 -13.91 0.11 -3.98
N ALA A 92 -12.74 -0.05 -3.37
CA ALA A 92 -11.91 1.06 -2.91
C ALA A 92 -11.48 1.97 -4.08
N ILE A 93 -11.14 1.39 -5.23
CA ILE A 93 -10.83 2.11 -6.47
C ILE A 93 -12.07 2.86 -6.97
N SER A 94 -13.20 2.16 -7.09
CA SER A 94 -14.44 2.71 -7.63
C SER A 94 -15.01 3.85 -6.76
N SER A 95 -14.79 3.77 -5.45
CA SER A 95 -15.25 4.77 -4.47
C SER A 95 -14.21 5.84 -4.15
N GLN A 96 -13.07 5.87 -4.86
CA GLN A 96 -11.97 6.83 -4.63
C GLN A 96 -11.46 6.83 -3.18
N MET A 97 -11.53 5.68 -2.51
CA MET A 97 -10.90 5.53 -1.20
C MET A 97 -9.37 5.49 -1.33
N VAL A 98 -8.86 4.92 -2.42
CA VAL A 98 -7.43 4.87 -2.75
C VAL A 98 -7.17 5.56 -4.09
N SER A 99 -5.99 6.15 -4.24
CA SER A 99 -5.57 6.76 -5.51
C SER A 99 -5.13 5.70 -6.53
N TYR A 100 -5.30 5.99 -7.83
CA TYR A 100 -4.81 5.11 -8.89
C TYR A 100 -3.28 4.93 -8.83
N SER A 101 -2.54 5.98 -8.44
CA SER A 101 -1.08 5.93 -8.30
C SER A 101 -0.64 4.93 -7.22
N SER A 102 -1.31 4.94 -6.06
CA SER A 102 -1.04 3.97 -4.98
C SER A 102 -1.35 2.54 -5.41
N VAL A 103 -2.39 2.32 -6.23
CA VAL A 103 -2.71 1.00 -6.79
C VAL A 103 -1.65 0.55 -7.79
N LEU A 104 -1.26 1.40 -8.75
CA LEU A 104 -0.20 1.09 -9.72
C LEU A 104 1.13 0.80 -9.02
N THR A 105 1.47 1.56 -7.99
CA THR A 105 2.67 1.32 -7.16
C THR A 105 2.59 0.00 -6.41
N ALA A 106 1.42 -0.41 -5.93
CA ALA A 106 1.24 -1.72 -5.29
C ALA A 106 1.37 -2.86 -6.32
N ILE A 107 0.84 -2.68 -7.52
CA ILE A 107 0.93 -3.66 -8.61
C ILE A 107 2.39 -3.80 -9.09
N SER A 108 3.14 -2.70 -9.22
CA SER A 108 4.53 -2.74 -9.70
C SER A 108 5.50 -3.46 -8.75
N LYS A 109 5.12 -3.62 -7.47
CA LYS A 109 5.87 -4.42 -6.49
C LYS A 109 5.66 -5.93 -6.65
N PHE A 110 4.66 -6.36 -7.41
CA PHE A 110 4.42 -7.79 -7.66
C PHE A 110 5.41 -8.30 -8.70
N ASP A 111 6.26 -9.27 -8.32
CA ASP A 111 7.34 -9.81 -9.14
C ASP A 111 7.18 -11.30 -9.49
N ASP A 112 6.25 -12.00 -8.86
CA ASP A 112 5.99 -13.43 -9.09
C ASP A 112 5.05 -13.67 -10.28
N PHE A 113 5.56 -13.42 -11.49
CA PHE A 113 4.83 -13.61 -12.74
C PHE A 113 4.56 -15.08 -13.09
N SER A 114 5.06 -16.05 -12.30
CA SER A 114 4.75 -17.46 -12.49
C SER A 114 3.31 -17.83 -12.10
N ARG A 115 2.62 -16.92 -11.40
CA ARG A 115 1.26 -17.11 -10.88
C ARG A 115 0.23 -16.52 -11.84
N ASP A 116 -0.10 -17.27 -12.89
CA ASP A 116 -1.00 -16.84 -13.97
C ASP A 116 -2.30 -16.19 -13.48
N LEU A 117 -2.98 -16.79 -12.49
CA LEU A 117 -4.24 -16.27 -11.94
C LEU A 117 -4.07 -14.93 -11.20
N CYS A 118 -2.94 -14.72 -10.53
CA CYS A 118 -2.64 -13.47 -9.86
C CYS A 118 -2.33 -12.39 -10.89
N VAL A 119 -1.52 -12.70 -11.90
CA VAL A 119 -1.21 -11.78 -13.00
C VAL A 119 -2.49 -11.38 -13.73
N GLN A 120 -3.37 -12.33 -14.04
CA GLN A 120 -4.67 -12.03 -14.65
C GLN A 120 -5.50 -11.06 -13.78
N ALA A 121 -5.59 -11.32 -12.48
CA ALA A 121 -6.34 -10.44 -11.57
C ALA A 121 -5.75 -9.03 -11.46
N LEU A 122 -4.42 -8.88 -11.56
CA LEU A 122 -3.75 -7.58 -11.58
C LEU A 122 -4.07 -6.82 -12.87
N LEU A 123 -4.02 -7.50 -14.02
CA LEU A 123 -4.41 -6.92 -15.31
C LEU A 123 -5.87 -6.47 -15.32
N ASP A 124 -6.78 -7.31 -14.79
CA ASP A 124 -8.20 -6.95 -14.65
C ASP A 124 -8.39 -5.70 -13.78
N ILE A 125 -7.57 -5.51 -12.74
CA ILE A 125 -7.62 -4.29 -11.91
C ILE A 125 -7.13 -3.07 -12.68
N MET A 126 -6.02 -3.19 -13.43
CA MET A 126 -5.50 -2.08 -14.24
C MET A 126 -6.50 -1.65 -15.32
N ASP A 127 -7.16 -2.60 -15.95
CA ASP A 127 -8.18 -2.35 -16.98
C ASP A 127 -9.34 -1.49 -16.46
N MET A 128 -9.74 -1.66 -15.19
CA MET A 128 -10.86 -0.90 -14.59
C MET A 128 -10.71 0.62 -14.58
N PHE A 129 -9.48 1.14 -14.62
CA PHE A 129 -9.20 2.57 -14.56
C PHE A 129 -8.20 3.06 -15.61
N CYS A 130 -7.70 2.19 -16.47
CA CYS A 130 -6.81 2.50 -17.59
C CYS A 130 -7.26 3.72 -18.39
N ASP A 131 -8.53 3.73 -18.83
CA ASP A 131 -9.09 4.83 -19.64
C ASP A 131 -9.14 6.18 -18.93
N ARG A 132 -8.99 6.19 -17.59
CA ARG A 132 -8.99 7.41 -16.75
C ARG A 132 -7.59 7.88 -16.41
N LEU A 133 -6.55 7.12 -16.78
CA LEU A 133 -5.17 7.53 -16.63
C LEU A 133 -4.84 8.52 -17.76
N SER A 134 -4.54 9.75 -17.38
CA SER A 134 -4.02 10.75 -18.31
C SER A 134 -2.78 11.37 -17.72
N CYS A 135 -1.71 11.42 -18.51
CA CYS A 135 -0.49 12.11 -18.13
C CYS A 135 -0.51 13.48 -18.81
N HIS A 136 -0.49 14.55 -18.01
CA HIS A 136 -0.35 15.92 -18.50
C HIS A 136 1.00 16.54 -18.09
N GLY A 137 1.86 15.75 -17.43
CA GLY A 137 3.20 16.14 -16.96
C GLY A 137 4.30 15.77 -17.95
N LYS A 138 5.54 16.17 -17.66
CA LYS A 138 6.70 15.73 -18.44
C LYS A 138 6.88 14.21 -18.29
N ALA A 139 7.41 13.55 -19.32
CA ALA A 139 7.62 12.10 -19.33
C ALA A 139 8.42 11.59 -18.11
N GLU A 140 9.27 12.43 -17.54
CA GLU A 140 10.08 12.17 -16.35
C GLU A 140 9.34 12.28 -15.00
N GLU A 141 8.07 12.69 -15.00
CA GLU A 141 7.18 12.70 -13.82
C GLU A 141 6.09 11.61 -13.89
N CYS A 142 6.04 10.87 -15.00
CA CYS A 142 5.09 9.80 -15.20
C CYS A 142 5.71 8.48 -14.73
N ILE A 143 4.99 7.77 -13.85
CA ILE A 143 5.38 6.48 -13.28
C ILE A 143 5.45 5.40 -14.35
#